data_AF-A0AAN5BY87-F1
#
_entry.id   AF-A0AAN5BY87-F1
#
_cell.length_a   1.000
_cell.length_b   1.000
_cell.length_c   1.000
_cell.angle_alpha   90.00
_cell.angle_beta   90.00
_cell.angle_gamma   90.00
#
_symmetry.space_group_name_H-M   'P 1'
#
loop_
_entity.id
_entity.type
_entity.pdbx_description
1 polymer ?
#
loop_
_entity_poly.entity_id
_entity_poly.type
_entity_poly.pdbx_seq_one_letter_code
_entity_poly.pdbx_strand_id
1 'polypeptide(L)'
;MQQQPPQRLLLDISKIPKLDIKQAGHLRHFHNLAWQIDGEWRHMGTQEPAQEFLDAYRYQISSMAYGAGVAHFHRLPALRSVFKPLLRRLIHKMLRREVWGYWFNTSLSGNRTDPGRKELRKPWADPVVRENIMYSGHVLLMTSLYAMLFDDDEFEKAQSLMFRWDPLFFGLGPEVFSYDNRSLQAAILAEMEKNHWIGVCCEPNLVFVVCNQFPVHTVRPCELRPANH
;
A
#
# COMPACT_ATOMS: atom_id res chain seq x y z
N MET A 1 28.80 -21.78 37.25
CA MET A 1 27.39 -21.33 37.39
C MET A 1 26.98 -20.62 36.10
N GLN A 2 26.22 -21.30 35.24
CA GLN A 2 25.61 -20.67 34.07
C GLN A 2 24.42 -19.83 34.56
N GLN A 3 24.46 -18.51 34.34
CA GLN A 3 23.34 -17.63 34.65
C GLN A 3 22.21 -17.92 33.66
N GLN A 4 21.11 -18.45 34.17
CA GLN A 4 19.89 -18.69 33.43
C GLN A 4 19.32 -17.32 33.00
N PRO A 5 19.03 -17.09 31.71
CA PRO A 5 18.44 -15.83 31.29
C PRO A 5 17.07 -15.63 31.98
N PRO A 6 16.73 -14.40 32.39
CA PRO A 6 15.51 -14.15 33.15
C PRO A 6 14.26 -14.61 32.37
N GLN A 7 13.44 -15.46 33.00
CA GLN A 7 12.26 -16.11 32.42
C GLN A 7 11.11 -15.14 32.04
N ARG A 8 11.17 -13.87 32.44
CA ARG A 8 10.23 -12.82 32.01
C ARG A 8 10.96 -11.50 31.86
N LEU A 9 10.77 -10.85 30.71
CA LEU A 9 11.00 -9.41 30.57
C LEU A 9 10.09 -8.69 31.57
N LEU A 10 10.70 -8.05 32.58
CA LEU A 10 10.00 -7.19 33.53
C LEU A 10 9.63 -5.88 32.83
N LEU A 11 8.56 -5.92 32.01
CA LEU A 11 7.99 -4.75 31.36
C LEU A 11 7.09 -4.01 32.36
N ASP A 12 7.57 -2.87 32.86
CA ASP A 12 6.76 -1.93 33.65
C ASP A 12 5.81 -1.15 32.75
N ILE A 13 4.63 -1.71 32.52
CA ILE A 13 3.59 -1.14 31.67
C ILE A 13 3.05 0.21 32.18
N SER A 14 3.30 0.58 33.44
CA SER A 14 2.83 1.84 34.01
C SER A 14 3.57 3.06 33.44
N LYS A 15 4.80 2.84 32.95
CA LYS A 15 5.65 3.88 32.33
C LYS A 15 5.38 4.09 30.85
N ILE A 16 4.57 3.22 30.22
CA ILE A 16 4.21 3.34 28.81
C ILE A 16 3.00 4.30 28.71
N PRO A 17 3.13 5.46 28.04
CA PRO A 17 2.03 6.40 27.92
C PRO A 17 0.85 5.75 27.21
N LYS A 18 -0.33 5.75 27.86
CA LYS A 18 -1.57 5.31 27.25
C LYS A 18 -1.98 6.26 26.13
N LEU A 19 -2.73 5.73 25.17
CA LEU A 19 -3.38 6.58 24.17
C LEU A 19 -4.44 7.46 24.83
N ASP A 20 -4.55 8.70 24.37
CA ASP A 20 -5.69 9.52 24.71
C ASP A 20 -6.98 9.02 24.02
N ILE A 21 -8.13 9.57 24.44
CA ILE A 21 -9.45 9.16 23.93
C ILE A 21 -9.56 9.39 22.41
N LYS A 22 -8.97 10.48 21.89
CA LYS A 22 -9.03 10.80 20.45
C LYS A 22 -8.17 9.82 19.66
N GLN A 23 -6.96 9.51 20.11
CA GLN A 23 -6.06 8.53 19.50
C GLN A 23 -6.70 7.14 19.46
N ALA A 24 -7.25 6.69 20.59
CA ALA A 24 -7.98 5.43 20.66
C ALA A 24 -9.22 5.44 19.75
N GLY A 25 -9.93 6.56 19.67
CA GLY A 25 -11.07 6.76 18.77
C GLY A 25 -10.71 6.64 17.29
N HIS A 26 -9.58 7.21 16.87
CA HIS A 26 -9.09 7.10 15.49
C HIS A 26 -8.72 5.65 15.14
N LEU A 27 -8.01 4.94 16.01
CA LEU A 27 -7.67 3.54 15.77
C LEU A 27 -8.92 2.67 15.68
N ARG A 28 -9.90 2.89 16.57
CA ARG A 28 -11.20 2.21 16.48
C ARG A 28 -11.91 2.52 15.16
N HIS A 29 -11.85 3.76 14.70
CA HIS A 29 -12.41 4.14 13.40
C HIS A 29 -11.73 3.38 12.25
N PHE A 30 -10.39 3.25 12.27
CA PHE A 30 -9.67 2.46 11.27
C PHE A 30 -10.12 0.99 11.26
N HIS A 31 -10.29 0.37 12.43
CA HIS A 31 -10.85 -0.97 12.54
C HIS A 31 -12.26 -1.06 11.94
N ASN A 32 -13.13 -0.12 12.25
CA ASN A 32 -14.50 -0.11 11.74
C ASN A 32 -14.53 -0.02 10.21
N LEU A 33 -13.67 0.80 9.60
CA LEU A 33 -13.59 0.92 8.13
C LEU A 33 -12.97 -0.33 7.49
N ALA A 34 -11.89 -0.87 8.05
CA ALA A 34 -11.21 -2.04 7.51
C ALA A 34 -12.11 -3.29 7.50
N TRP A 35 -12.98 -3.45 8.51
CA TRP A 35 -13.89 -4.60 8.65
C TRP A 35 -15.21 -4.48 7.88
N GLN A 36 -15.45 -3.37 7.17
CA GLN A 36 -16.56 -3.34 6.22
C GLN A 36 -16.39 -4.46 5.18
N ILE A 37 -17.53 -4.98 4.72
CA ILE A 37 -17.59 -6.02 3.67
C ILE A 37 -16.89 -5.48 2.41
N ASP A 38 -16.30 -6.38 1.63
CA ASP A 38 -15.68 -6.01 0.37
C ASP A 38 -16.71 -5.32 -0.57
N GLY A 39 -16.31 -4.21 -1.19
CA GLY A 39 -17.19 -3.37 -1.99
C GLY A 39 -18.00 -2.32 -1.20
N GLU A 40 -18.06 -2.43 0.14
CA GLU A 40 -18.61 -1.38 1.00
C GLU A 40 -17.52 -0.39 1.42
N TRP A 41 -17.86 0.89 1.30
CA TRP A 41 -16.97 2.03 1.47
C TRP A 41 -17.63 3.16 2.27
N ARG A 42 -18.73 2.92 2.99
CA ARG A 42 -19.40 3.93 3.81
C ARG A 42 -18.41 4.63 4.75
N HIS A 43 -18.53 5.96 4.82
CA HIS A 43 -17.62 6.84 5.56
C HIS A 43 -16.18 6.91 5.01
N MET A 44 -15.96 6.26 3.87
CA MET A 44 -14.92 6.61 2.92
C MET A 44 -15.62 7.24 1.72
N GLY A 45 -14.97 8.18 1.06
CA GLY A 45 -15.57 8.86 -0.08
C GLY A 45 -14.53 9.64 -0.85
N THR A 46 -14.84 9.88 -2.12
CA THR A 46 -14.00 10.64 -3.04
C THR A 46 -14.82 11.80 -3.58
N GLN A 47 -14.20 12.97 -3.74
CA GLN A 47 -14.79 14.13 -4.40
C GLN A 47 -14.91 13.87 -5.91
N GLU A 48 -13.93 13.15 -6.46
CA GLU A 48 -13.93 12.70 -7.83
C GLU A 48 -14.30 11.21 -7.89
N PRO A 49 -15.49 10.85 -8.42
CA PRO A 49 -15.94 9.45 -8.51
C PRO A 49 -14.96 8.52 -9.25
N ALA A 50 -14.18 9.06 -10.19
CA ALA A 50 -13.15 8.31 -10.91
C ALA A 50 -11.86 8.07 -10.08
N GLN A 51 -11.79 8.53 -8.83
CA GLN A 51 -10.64 8.39 -7.93
C GLN A 51 -9.36 9.09 -8.42
N GLU A 52 -9.51 10.18 -9.18
CA GLU A 52 -8.39 10.93 -9.75
C GLU A 52 -7.88 12.04 -8.81
N PHE A 53 -8.44 12.15 -7.60
CA PHE A 53 -8.10 13.19 -6.65
C PHE A 53 -7.54 12.68 -5.31
N LEU A 54 -7.09 13.61 -4.47
CA LEU A 54 -6.31 13.35 -3.24
C LEU A 54 -7.08 12.62 -2.13
N ASP A 55 -8.41 12.54 -2.26
CA ASP A 55 -9.27 11.81 -1.33
C ASP A 55 -9.66 10.42 -1.85
N ALA A 56 -9.03 9.93 -2.92
CA ALA A 56 -9.21 8.55 -3.37
C ALA A 56 -8.96 7.52 -2.25
N TYR A 57 -9.58 6.33 -2.37
CA TYR A 57 -9.48 5.27 -1.37
C TYR A 57 -8.04 4.86 -1.10
N ARG A 58 -7.16 4.86 -2.12
CA ARG A 58 -5.74 4.52 -1.97
C ARG A 58 -5.04 5.39 -0.92
N TYR A 59 -5.39 6.67 -0.82
CA TYR A 59 -4.80 7.61 0.14
C TYR A 59 -5.38 7.44 1.54
N GLN A 60 -6.69 7.19 1.64
CA GLN A 60 -7.34 6.92 2.92
C GLN A 60 -6.81 5.62 3.53
N ILE A 61 -6.70 4.56 2.73
CA ILE A 61 -6.20 3.25 3.17
C ILE A 61 -4.73 3.31 3.57
N SER A 62 -3.88 3.94 2.76
CA SER A 62 -2.45 4.07 3.06
C SER A 62 -2.23 4.89 4.33
N SER A 63 -2.95 6.00 4.50
CA SER A 63 -2.90 6.83 5.70
C SER A 63 -3.32 6.06 6.96
N MET A 64 -4.37 5.24 6.88
CA MET A 64 -4.77 4.36 7.98
C MET A 64 -3.68 3.34 8.32
N ALA A 65 -3.05 2.73 7.32
CA ALA A 65 -1.98 1.76 7.53
C ALA A 65 -0.75 2.40 8.18
N TYR A 66 -0.37 3.60 7.76
CA TYR A 66 0.75 4.33 8.37
C TYR A 66 0.44 4.76 9.79
N GLY A 67 -0.76 5.32 10.03
CA GLY A 67 -1.24 5.69 11.36
C GLY A 67 -1.28 4.50 12.32
N ALA A 68 -1.77 3.35 11.85
CA ALA A 68 -1.77 2.11 12.62
C ALA A 68 -0.34 1.59 12.87
N GLY A 69 0.54 1.65 11.88
CA GLY A 69 1.94 1.22 12.00
C GLY A 69 2.73 2.04 13.03
N VAL A 70 2.64 3.38 12.98
CA VAL A 70 3.33 4.25 13.94
C VAL A 70 2.74 4.10 15.35
N ALA A 71 1.42 3.90 15.47
CA ALA A 71 0.78 3.63 16.75
C ALA A 71 1.26 2.30 17.35
N HIS A 72 1.36 1.25 16.54
CA HIS A 72 1.90 -0.04 16.98
C HIS A 72 3.35 0.10 17.43
N PHE A 73 4.22 0.68 16.58
CA PHE A 73 5.66 0.74 16.84
C PHE A 73 6.00 1.61 18.05
N HIS A 74 5.44 2.82 18.15
CA HIS A 74 5.83 3.80 19.18
C HIS A 74 5.03 3.74 20.47
N ARG A 75 3.79 3.22 20.45
CA ARG A 75 2.86 3.33 21.59
C ARG A 75 2.37 1.99 22.08
N LEU A 76 2.10 1.05 21.17
CA LEU A 76 1.41 -0.21 21.48
C LEU A 76 2.14 -1.44 20.91
N PRO A 77 3.46 -1.62 21.17
CA PRO A 77 4.24 -2.70 20.56
C PRO A 77 3.81 -4.09 21.05
N ALA A 78 3.20 -4.18 22.25
CA ALA A 78 2.67 -5.44 22.78
C ALA A 78 1.33 -5.87 22.14
N LEU A 79 0.61 -4.97 21.44
CA LEU A 79 -0.73 -5.26 20.89
C LEU A 79 -0.69 -5.83 19.46
N ARG A 80 0.27 -6.71 19.19
CA ARG A 80 0.45 -7.36 17.89
C ARG A 80 -0.83 -8.01 17.35
N SER A 81 -1.60 -8.68 18.21
CA SER A 81 -2.84 -9.37 17.82
C SER A 81 -3.96 -8.44 17.35
N VAL A 82 -3.88 -7.14 17.67
CA VAL A 82 -4.83 -6.11 17.24
C VAL A 82 -4.37 -5.49 15.92
N PHE A 83 -3.10 -5.09 15.84
CA PHE A 83 -2.57 -4.36 14.69
C PHE A 83 -2.26 -5.22 13.48
N LYS A 84 -1.79 -6.46 13.68
CA LYS A 84 -1.45 -7.34 12.57
C LYS A 84 -2.67 -7.65 11.68
N PRO A 85 -3.83 -8.07 12.23
CA PRO A 85 -5.03 -8.25 11.41
C PRO A 85 -5.54 -6.94 10.77
N LEU A 86 -5.38 -5.79 11.45
CA LEU A 86 -5.76 -4.49 10.88
C LEU A 86 -4.95 -4.16 9.63
N LEU A 87 -3.61 -4.20 9.71
CA LEU A 87 -2.76 -3.90 8.54
C LEU A 87 -3.00 -4.90 7.41
N ARG A 88 -3.14 -6.20 7.74
CA ARG A 88 -3.50 -7.24 6.76
C ARG A 88 -4.81 -6.92 6.03
N ARG A 89 -5.85 -6.50 6.77
CA ARG A 89 -7.16 -6.15 6.20
C ARG A 89 -7.12 -4.87 5.37
N LEU A 90 -6.31 -3.88 5.77
CA LEU A 90 -6.07 -2.67 4.97
C LEU A 90 -5.33 -2.99 3.67
N ILE A 91 -4.31 -3.85 3.69
CA ILE A 91 -3.62 -4.33 2.47
C ILE A 91 -4.60 -5.07 1.57
N HIS A 92 -5.43 -5.97 2.13
CA HIS A 92 -6.50 -6.63 1.37
C HIS A 92 -7.42 -5.62 0.68
N LYS A 93 -7.90 -4.59 1.39
CA LYS A 93 -8.70 -3.52 0.78
C LYS A 93 -7.92 -2.74 -0.28
N MET A 94 -6.62 -2.51 -0.10
CA MET A 94 -5.77 -1.82 -1.08
C MET A 94 -5.66 -2.59 -2.43
N LEU A 95 -5.68 -3.92 -2.38
CA LEU A 95 -5.61 -4.79 -3.56
C LEU A 95 -6.96 -4.97 -4.29
N ARG A 96 -8.04 -4.42 -3.74
CA ARG A 96 -9.38 -4.44 -4.37
C ARG A 96 -9.38 -3.61 -5.64
N ARG A 97 -10.00 -4.13 -6.71
CA ARG A 97 -10.12 -3.43 -8.00
C ARG A 97 -10.80 -2.07 -7.87
N GLU A 98 -11.70 -1.90 -6.92
CA GLU A 98 -12.34 -0.61 -6.62
C GLU A 98 -11.33 0.48 -6.20
N VAL A 99 -10.13 0.11 -5.74
CA VAL A 99 -9.09 1.05 -5.31
C VAL A 99 -8.09 1.37 -6.42
N TRP A 100 -7.76 0.40 -7.29
CA TRP A 100 -6.72 0.56 -8.31
C TRP A 100 -7.23 0.56 -9.75
N GLY A 101 -8.47 0.11 -9.99
CA GLY A 101 -9.05 -0.04 -11.32
C GLY A 101 -9.27 1.27 -12.07
N TYR A 102 -9.23 2.41 -11.36
CA TYR A 102 -9.19 3.74 -11.99
C TYR A 102 -8.04 3.87 -12.99
N TRP A 103 -6.94 3.15 -12.72
CA TRP A 103 -5.73 3.23 -13.50
C TRP A 103 -5.96 2.98 -14.98
N PHE A 104 -6.83 2.02 -15.33
CA PHE A 104 -7.14 1.73 -16.73
C PHE A 104 -7.58 2.98 -17.49
N ASN A 105 -8.43 3.82 -16.89
CA ASN A 105 -8.88 5.08 -17.51
C ASN A 105 -7.79 6.15 -17.45
N THR A 106 -7.14 6.35 -16.31
CA THR A 106 -6.07 7.36 -16.17
C THR A 106 -4.90 7.09 -17.12
N SER A 107 -4.63 5.82 -17.43
CA SER A 107 -3.58 5.38 -18.35
C SER A 107 -3.80 5.84 -19.80
N LEU A 108 -5.03 6.21 -20.18
CA LEU A 108 -5.35 6.84 -21.46
C LEU A 108 -4.61 8.17 -21.66
N SER A 109 -4.26 8.85 -20.55
CA SER A 109 -3.70 10.21 -20.54
C SER A 109 -4.63 11.24 -21.21
N GLY A 110 -4.28 12.52 -21.13
CA GLY A 110 -5.01 13.58 -21.82
C GLY A 110 -4.23 14.88 -21.82
N ASN A 111 -4.73 15.89 -22.53
CA ASN A 111 -4.04 17.16 -22.71
C ASN A 111 -3.76 17.95 -21.42
N ARG A 112 -4.43 17.59 -20.30
CA ARG A 112 -4.15 18.17 -18.98
C ARG A 112 -2.83 17.69 -18.38
N THR A 113 -2.45 16.45 -18.60
CA THR A 113 -1.25 15.82 -18.02
C THR A 113 -0.13 15.66 -19.06
N ASP A 114 -0.51 15.51 -20.33
CA ASP A 114 0.40 15.31 -21.46
C ASP A 114 -0.07 16.21 -22.63
N PRO A 115 0.33 17.50 -22.62
CA PRO A 115 -0.17 18.50 -23.57
C PRO A 115 0.26 18.24 -25.02
N GLY A 116 -0.62 18.59 -25.97
CA GLY A 116 -0.32 18.52 -27.41
C GLY A 116 -0.65 17.19 -28.06
N ARG A 117 -1.31 16.28 -27.36
CA ARG A 117 -1.76 15.00 -27.91
C ARG A 117 -3.00 15.18 -28.79
N LYS A 118 -2.99 14.44 -29.90
CA LYS A 118 -4.12 14.36 -30.84
C LYS A 118 -5.01 13.14 -30.62
N GLU A 119 -4.48 12.13 -29.94
CA GLU A 119 -5.15 10.84 -29.66
C GLU A 119 -4.83 10.37 -28.24
N LEU A 120 -5.72 9.56 -27.65
CA LEU A 120 -5.51 8.93 -26.34
C LEU A 120 -4.47 7.80 -26.43
N ARG A 121 -3.85 7.43 -25.31
CA ARG A 121 -2.95 6.25 -25.25
C ARG A 121 -3.80 5.00 -25.37
N LYS A 122 -3.18 3.90 -25.80
CA LYS A 122 -3.75 2.58 -25.52
C LYS A 122 -3.71 2.35 -24.00
N PRO A 123 -4.85 2.08 -23.34
CA PRO A 123 -4.89 1.86 -21.91
C PRO A 123 -4.33 0.48 -21.55
N TRP A 124 -3.93 0.30 -20.29
CA TRP A 124 -3.57 -0.99 -19.71
C TRP A 124 -4.10 -1.11 -18.29
N ALA A 125 -4.41 -2.34 -17.87
CA ALA A 125 -5.05 -2.59 -16.58
C ALA A 125 -4.06 -2.81 -15.44
N ASP A 126 -2.87 -3.34 -15.73
CA ASP A 126 -1.85 -3.62 -14.73
C ASP A 126 -1.44 -2.32 -13.99
N PRO A 127 -1.73 -2.20 -12.67
CA PRO A 127 -1.52 -0.97 -11.93
C PRO A 127 -0.07 -0.78 -11.47
N VAL A 128 0.84 -1.72 -11.76
CA VAL A 128 2.22 -1.76 -11.26
C VAL A 128 3.24 -1.68 -12.38
N VAL A 129 3.01 -2.36 -13.50
CA VAL A 129 4.02 -2.55 -14.57
C VAL A 129 4.65 -1.26 -15.10
N ARG A 130 3.92 -0.13 -15.04
CA ARG A 130 4.38 1.18 -15.53
C ARG A 130 3.56 2.30 -14.90
N GLU A 131 4.24 3.41 -14.59
CA GLU A 131 3.64 4.63 -14.02
C GLU A 131 2.87 4.30 -12.72
N ASN A 132 1.85 5.08 -12.34
CA ASN A 132 1.01 4.85 -11.17
C ASN A 132 1.79 4.70 -9.86
N ILE A 133 2.95 5.37 -9.75
CA ILE A 133 3.91 5.14 -8.65
C ILE A 133 3.30 5.39 -7.27
N MET A 134 2.32 6.27 -7.20
CA MET A 134 1.67 6.60 -5.95
C MET A 134 0.88 5.40 -5.40
N TYR A 135 0.20 4.65 -6.27
CA TYR A 135 -0.46 3.42 -5.88
C TYR A 135 0.54 2.32 -5.56
N SER A 136 1.43 1.98 -6.51
CA SER A 136 2.37 0.86 -6.37
C SER A 136 3.36 1.08 -5.23
N GLY A 137 3.82 2.32 -5.03
CA GLY A 137 4.65 2.73 -3.91
C GLY A 137 3.96 2.61 -2.55
N HIS A 138 2.66 2.92 -2.47
CA HIS A 138 1.88 2.67 -1.25
C HIS A 138 1.71 1.18 -0.96
N VAL A 139 1.42 0.35 -1.97
CA VAL A 139 1.34 -1.11 -1.79
C VAL A 139 2.67 -1.65 -1.29
N LEU A 140 3.78 -1.21 -1.89
CA LEU A 140 5.12 -1.61 -1.48
C LEU A 140 5.41 -1.19 -0.02
N LEU A 141 5.08 0.04 0.37
CA LEU A 141 5.30 0.49 1.74
C LEU A 141 4.41 -0.22 2.74
N MET A 142 3.12 -0.42 2.45
CA MET A 142 2.23 -1.12 3.36
C MET A 142 2.67 -2.57 3.60
N THR A 143 3.07 -3.29 2.55
CA THR A 143 3.52 -4.69 2.65
C THR A 143 4.86 -4.79 3.35
N SER A 144 5.82 -3.89 3.05
CA SER A 144 7.12 -3.85 3.73
C SER A 144 6.98 -3.48 5.21
N LEU A 145 6.07 -2.56 5.54
CA LEU A 145 5.74 -2.17 6.91
C LEU A 145 5.12 -3.34 7.69
N TYR A 146 4.20 -4.09 7.07
CA TYR A 146 3.64 -5.31 7.67
C TYR A 146 4.74 -6.32 7.99
N ALA A 147 5.62 -6.55 7.02
CA ALA A 147 6.71 -7.50 7.15
C ALA A 147 7.66 -7.11 8.29
N MET A 148 8.08 -5.83 8.34
CA MET A 148 8.97 -5.30 9.36
C MET A 148 8.35 -5.29 10.76
N LEU A 149 7.12 -4.77 10.90
CA LEU A 149 6.46 -4.66 12.21
C LEU A 149 6.14 -6.03 12.80
N PHE A 150 5.84 -7.00 11.94
CA PHE A 150 5.32 -8.27 12.39
C PHE A 150 6.27 -9.45 12.19
N ASP A 151 7.47 -9.26 11.66
CA ASP A 151 8.36 -10.37 11.34
C ASP A 151 7.62 -11.50 10.60
N ASP A 152 6.83 -11.14 9.59
CA ASP A 152 5.96 -12.04 8.84
C ASP A 152 6.22 -11.88 7.34
N ASP A 153 6.27 -12.99 6.62
CA ASP A 153 6.64 -13.06 5.21
C ASP A 153 5.42 -13.24 4.28
N GLU A 154 4.19 -13.08 4.77
CA GLU A 154 2.96 -13.31 4.01
C GLU A 154 2.95 -12.64 2.63
N PHE A 155 3.38 -11.38 2.54
CA PHE A 155 3.44 -10.61 1.30
C PHE A 155 4.78 -10.70 0.56
N GLU A 156 5.75 -11.44 1.10
CA GLU A 156 7.02 -11.78 0.44
C GLU A 156 6.92 -13.11 -0.30
N LYS A 157 5.90 -13.94 0.00
CA LYS A 157 5.61 -15.18 -0.72
C LYS A 157 5.23 -14.90 -2.16
N ALA A 158 5.65 -15.80 -3.05
CA ALA A 158 5.36 -15.72 -4.48
C ALA A 158 3.85 -15.51 -4.73
N GLN A 159 3.53 -14.55 -5.61
CA GLN A 159 2.16 -14.23 -6.03
C GLN A 159 1.21 -13.84 -4.88
N SER A 160 1.73 -13.36 -3.76
CA SER A 160 0.93 -12.91 -2.61
C SER A 160 0.12 -11.62 -2.87
N LEU A 161 0.48 -10.85 -3.90
CA LEU A 161 -0.18 -9.62 -4.32
C LEU A 161 -0.87 -9.85 -5.67
N MET A 162 -2.18 -10.08 -5.65
CA MET A 162 -2.96 -10.38 -6.86
C MET A 162 -3.92 -9.24 -7.21
N PHE A 163 -3.79 -8.70 -8.41
CA PHE A 163 -4.67 -7.68 -8.99
C PHE A 163 -5.57 -8.32 -10.04
N ARG A 164 -6.83 -8.60 -9.67
CA ARG A 164 -7.81 -9.19 -10.57
C ARG A 164 -8.56 -8.11 -11.36
N TRP A 165 -8.38 -8.12 -12.67
CA TRP A 165 -9.11 -7.29 -13.62
C TRP A 165 -10.23 -8.10 -14.28
N ASP A 166 -11.48 -7.80 -13.95
CA ASP A 166 -12.63 -8.59 -14.41
C ASP A 166 -13.84 -7.70 -14.78
N PRO A 167 -13.67 -6.77 -15.75
CA PRO A 167 -14.75 -5.87 -16.18
C PRO A 167 -15.95 -6.64 -16.73
N LEU A 168 -17.17 -6.21 -16.37
CA LEU A 168 -18.38 -6.96 -16.67
C LEU A 168 -18.82 -6.84 -18.14
N PHE A 169 -18.63 -5.67 -18.76
CA PHE A 169 -19.21 -5.32 -20.06
C PHE A 169 -18.16 -4.96 -21.13
N PHE A 170 -16.86 -5.14 -20.85
CA PHE A 170 -15.78 -4.89 -21.81
C PHE A 170 -14.57 -5.75 -21.47
N GLY A 171 -13.60 -5.88 -22.39
CA GLY A 171 -12.41 -6.72 -22.22
C GLY A 171 -12.48 -8.05 -22.95
N LEU A 172 -11.41 -8.85 -22.86
CA LEU A 172 -11.26 -10.14 -23.53
C LEU A 172 -11.36 -11.34 -22.57
N GLY A 173 -11.88 -11.11 -21.38
CA GLY A 173 -11.91 -12.05 -20.27
C GLY A 173 -11.18 -11.52 -19.03
N PRO A 174 -11.21 -12.27 -17.92
CA PRO A 174 -10.54 -11.87 -16.69
C PRO A 174 -9.02 -11.95 -16.84
N GLU A 175 -8.32 -10.94 -16.34
CA GLU A 175 -6.86 -10.88 -16.26
C GLU A 175 -6.43 -10.83 -14.78
N VAL A 176 -5.26 -11.40 -14.48
CA VAL A 176 -4.68 -11.40 -13.14
C VAL A 176 -3.22 -10.99 -13.22
N PHE A 177 -2.88 -9.86 -12.61
CA PHE A 177 -1.50 -9.41 -12.46
C PHE A 177 -1.01 -9.83 -11.07
N SER A 178 0.06 -10.62 -11.02
CA SER A 178 0.53 -11.24 -9.79
C SER A 178 1.95 -10.79 -9.47
N TYR A 179 2.13 -10.37 -8.23
CA TYR A 179 3.40 -9.92 -7.68
C TYR A 179 3.58 -10.50 -6.27
N ASP A 180 4.77 -10.35 -5.75
CA ASP A 180 5.12 -10.39 -4.34
C ASP A 180 5.82 -9.07 -4.01
N ASN A 181 6.15 -8.83 -2.74
CA ASN A 181 6.82 -7.60 -2.33
C ASN A 181 8.11 -7.33 -3.13
N ARG A 182 8.92 -8.35 -3.44
CA ARG A 182 10.20 -8.18 -4.14
C ARG A 182 10.00 -7.94 -5.64
N SER A 183 9.11 -8.69 -6.29
CA SER A 183 8.81 -8.47 -7.70
C SER A 183 8.07 -7.15 -7.95
N LEU A 184 7.27 -6.68 -6.99
CA LEU A 184 6.72 -5.32 -6.99
C LEU A 184 7.82 -4.27 -6.90
N GLN A 185 8.77 -4.42 -5.96
CA GLN A 185 9.92 -3.53 -5.83
C GLN A 185 10.77 -3.53 -7.11
N ALA A 186 11.04 -4.70 -7.68
CA ALA A 186 11.81 -4.85 -8.90
C ALA A 186 11.14 -4.15 -10.10
N ALA A 187 9.82 -4.26 -10.24
CA ALA A 187 9.07 -3.55 -11.27
C ALA A 187 9.20 -2.02 -11.14
N ILE A 188 9.14 -1.49 -9.91
CA ILE A 188 9.31 -0.06 -9.64
C ILE A 188 10.74 0.39 -9.97
N LEU A 189 11.75 -0.36 -9.54
CA LEU A 189 13.16 -0.04 -9.82
C LEU A 189 13.46 -0.08 -11.32
N ALA A 190 12.93 -1.06 -12.04
CA ALA A 190 13.07 -1.14 -13.50
C ALA A 190 12.49 0.09 -14.21
N GLU A 191 11.32 0.60 -13.76
CA GLU A 191 10.73 1.81 -14.33
C GLU A 191 11.52 3.08 -13.94
N MET A 192 12.09 3.14 -12.72
CA MET A 192 13.01 4.23 -12.34
C MET A 192 14.26 4.26 -13.22
N GLU A 193 14.87 3.09 -13.45
CA GLU A 193 16.06 2.96 -14.29
C GLU A 193 15.76 3.35 -15.74
N LYS A 194 14.63 2.90 -16.28
CA LYS A 194 14.13 3.27 -17.61
C LYS A 194 13.91 4.78 -17.77
N ASN A 195 13.51 5.46 -16.69
CA ASN A 195 13.35 6.92 -16.66
C ASN A 195 14.63 7.67 -16.22
N HIS A 196 15.79 7.02 -16.31
CA HIS A 196 17.09 7.60 -15.94
C HIS A 196 17.13 8.18 -14.51
N TRP A 197 16.46 7.50 -13.57
CA TRP A 197 16.43 7.86 -12.14
C TRP A 197 15.78 9.21 -11.80
N ILE A 198 15.07 9.83 -12.75
CA ILE A 198 14.24 11.02 -12.49
C ILE A 198 13.04 10.66 -11.58
N GLY A 199 12.63 9.40 -11.63
CA GLY A 199 11.52 8.84 -10.85
C GLY A 199 10.55 8.07 -11.76
N VAL A 200 9.49 7.56 -11.16
CA VAL A 200 8.35 6.98 -11.88
C VAL A 200 7.23 8.00 -11.89
N CYS A 201 6.52 8.12 -13.01
CA CYS A 201 5.38 9.04 -13.08
C CYS A 201 4.21 8.50 -12.25
N CYS A 202 3.45 9.41 -11.64
CA CYS A 202 2.18 9.07 -10.99
C CYS A 202 1.12 8.92 -12.07
N GLU A 203 0.68 10.03 -12.63
CA GLU A 203 -0.09 10.09 -13.86
C GLU A 203 0.84 10.17 -15.09
N PRO A 204 0.34 9.83 -16.29
CA PRO A 204 1.08 10.01 -17.52
C PRO A 204 1.78 11.37 -17.63
N ASN A 205 3.10 11.34 -17.85
CA ASN A 205 3.96 12.51 -18.01
C ASN A 205 4.10 13.42 -16.76
N LEU A 206 3.68 12.96 -15.58
CA LEU A 206 3.80 13.71 -14.32
C LEU A 206 4.63 12.97 -13.27
N VAL A 207 5.82 13.49 -12.97
CA VAL A 207 6.67 13.01 -11.87
C VAL A 207 6.50 13.91 -10.65
N PHE A 208 6.04 13.33 -9.56
CA PHE A 208 5.92 14.02 -8.28
C PHE A 208 6.94 13.46 -7.29
N VAL A 209 7.71 14.35 -6.66
CA VAL A 209 8.71 13.98 -5.65
C VAL A 209 8.06 13.24 -4.48
N VAL A 210 6.92 13.74 -3.99
CA VAL A 210 6.18 13.12 -2.87
C VAL A 210 5.79 11.68 -3.17
N CYS A 211 5.34 11.38 -4.39
CA CYS A 211 4.92 10.03 -4.77
C CYS A 211 6.08 9.04 -4.86
N ASN A 212 7.27 9.52 -5.22
CA ASN A 212 8.48 8.70 -5.35
C ASN A 212 9.18 8.43 -4.01
N GLN A 213 8.82 9.13 -2.92
CA GLN A 213 9.39 8.90 -1.59
C GLN A 213 9.00 7.53 -1.01
N PHE A 214 7.75 7.10 -1.21
CA PHE A 214 7.22 5.85 -0.66
C PHE A 214 8.04 4.61 -1.07
N PRO A 215 8.29 4.34 -2.37
CA PRO A 215 9.10 3.20 -2.76
C PRO A 215 10.56 3.34 -2.30
N VAL A 216 11.15 4.54 -2.34
CA VAL A 216 12.55 4.75 -1.91
C VAL A 216 12.74 4.41 -0.43
N HIS A 217 11.79 4.75 0.44
CA HIS A 217 11.85 4.41 1.86
C HIS A 217 11.79 2.91 2.13
N THR A 218 11.26 2.12 1.20
CA THR A 218 11.10 0.66 1.37
C THR A 218 12.29 -0.16 0.89
N VAL A 219 13.14 0.40 0.01
CA VAL A 219 14.27 -0.33 -0.56
C VAL A 219 15.15 -0.94 0.53
N ARG A 220 15.55 -0.12 1.50
CA ARG A 220 16.44 -0.54 2.58
C ARG A 220 15.80 -1.57 3.52
N PRO A 221 14.56 -1.40 4.02
CA PRO A 221 13.88 -2.46 4.77
C PRO A 221 13.78 -3.80 4.04
N CYS A 222 13.50 -3.80 2.73
CA CYS A 222 13.41 -5.02 1.93
C CYS A 222 14.76 -5.72 1.75
N GLU A 223 15.84 -4.97 1.54
CA GLU A 223 17.21 -5.49 1.40
C GLU A 223 17.78 -6.10 2.69
N LEU A 224 17.36 -5.57 3.85
CA LEU A 224 17.87 -6.01 5.15
C LEU A 224 17.25 -7.32 5.65
N ARG A 225 16.18 -7.82 5.00
CA ARG A 225 15.57 -9.11 5.35
C ARG A 225 16.15 -10.22 4.47
N PRO A 226 16.81 -11.23 5.05
CA PRO A 226 17.35 -12.34 4.26
C PRO A 226 16.21 -13.04 3.51
N ALA A 227 16.46 -13.39 2.25
CA ALA A 227 15.56 -14.24 1.50
C ALA A 227 15.51 -15.60 2.21
N ASN A 228 14.42 -15.88 2.92
CA ASN A 228 14.15 -17.23 3.37
C ASN A 228 13.84 -18.06 2.13
N HIS A 229 14.82 -18.87 1.72
CA HIS A 229 14.67 -19.93 0.73
C HIS A 229 14.05 -21.17 1.37
#